data_AF-A0A178Z2X6-F1
#
_entry.id   AF-A0A178Z2X6-F1
#
_cell.length_a   1.000
_cell.length_b   1.000
_cell.length_c   1.000
_cell.angle_alpha   90.00
_cell.angle_beta   90.00
_cell.angle_gamma   90.00
#
_symmetry.space_group_name_H-M   'P 1'
#
loop_
_entity.id
_entity.type
_entity.pdbx_description
1 polymer ?
#
loop_
_entity_poly.entity_id
_entity_poly.type
_entity_poly.pdbx_seq_one_letter_code
_entity_poly.pdbx_strand_id
1 'polypeptide(L)'
;MASSNPRDRRGERRLSRLQASPPAGRDHEEEVRPLLQPETRPITQEQLETEVKGIYAGVVMVEKKCVEIDAELAQTTDRLNNEQWQALIALHRTLLHEHHDFFLASQHPKASAALQRLPTKYAMPARMWRHGIHSFLELLRHRLPYSLEHMLSFAYLAYQMMGLLMESVPPFYNTWIECLGDLARYRMAIEQVDLRDRKHWSNISRMWYEKAADNSPDTGRIQHHIAVTAKAAPDIVCQLFYYSKALIAVDPFLPARCSIMLLLTPLLESSEPPPSRYSKLESSLVTAAGFLFTKGSVDQYCIQAEQFTSELERHIARSGCNWKTQGPQVASVLIAFILGFGSDDNYLWKAFRANHDRSEVSQQEASIDAEDCRHASPPPQHRVKDKFTSADEVTSYGLQVWSQAITIVAGALIYVENHVPWTVLVLFLNSLSRSGVTDALVESKEFPRSSFKQLPEDFPIRGLVWAPYYFPSNFFEGEVVDQDDRALELPSYTAPRTARCLWLGVRLASLNRYMTYDTSTKQFGCTKLASQLAENTSMRVQTPTTTECNVQMTDV
;
A
#
# COMPACT_ATOMS: atom_id res chain seq x y z
N MET A 1 9.21 30.38 61.25
CA MET A 1 9.32 31.17 60.00
C MET A 1 8.90 30.28 58.85
N ALA A 2 7.75 30.55 58.22
CA ALA A 2 7.24 29.85 57.05
C ALA A 2 6.22 30.76 56.34
N SER A 3 6.11 30.67 55.01
CA SER A 3 5.12 31.41 54.20
C SER A 3 3.92 30.52 53.89
N SER A 4 2.72 31.10 53.71
CA SER A 4 1.46 30.34 53.69
C SER A 4 0.44 30.78 52.63
N ASN A 5 0.29 29.92 51.61
CA ASN A 5 -1.01 29.50 51.02
C ASN A 5 -1.78 30.53 50.11
N PRO A 6 -2.96 30.21 49.49
CA PRO A 6 -3.02 30.19 48.02
C PRO A 6 -4.28 30.88 47.37
N ARG A 7 -4.68 30.40 46.18
CA ARG A 7 -5.86 30.77 45.33
C ARG A 7 -7.22 30.54 46.06
N ASP A 8 -8.42 30.93 45.60
CA ASP A 8 -8.97 31.08 44.21
C ASP A 8 -10.38 31.77 44.13
N ARG A 9 -10.81 32.17 42.90
CA ARG A 9 -12.19 32.25 42.30
C ARG A 9 -13.33 33.23 42.72
N ARG A 10 -13.94 33.83 41.65
CA ARG A 10 -15.33 34.40 41.45
C ARG A 10 -15.67 35.69 42.26
N GLY A 11 -16.47 36.68 41.82
CA GLY A 11 -17.25 36.98 40.57
C GLY A 11 -17.46 38.53 40.49
N GLU A 12 -18.52 39.19 39.97
CA GLU A 12 -19.74 38.85 39.18
C GLU A 12 -20.44 40.18 38.70
N ARG A 13 -21.37 40.12 37.70
CA ARG A 13 -22.49 41.06 37.35
C ARG A 13 -22.37 42.23 36.34
N ARG A 14 -23.47 42.32 35.56
CA ARG A 14 -23.96 43.39 34.66
C ARG A 14 -24.02 44.80 35.29
N LEU A 15 -24.00 45.83 34.42
CA LEU A 15 -24.92 46.98 34.50
C LEU A 15 -25.13 47.62 33.11
N SER A 16 -26.21 48.40 32.92
CA SER A 16 -26.55 49.03 31.64
C SER A 16 -27.53 50.20 31.81
N ARG A 17 -27.21 51.42 31.35
CA ARG A 17 -28.20 52.46 31.00
C ARG A 17 -27.64 53.74 30.34
N LEU A 18 -28.54 54.34 29.54
CA LEU A 18 -28.68 55.77 29.18
C LEU A 18 -27.73 56.39 28.13
N GLN A 19 -28.27 57.46 27.53
CA GLN A 19 -27.85 58.09 26.27
C GLN A 19 -27.30 59.50 26.51
N ALA A 20 -26.46 59.98 25.60
CA ALA A 20 -26.23 61.40 25.34
C ALA A 20 -25.87 61.63 23.85
N SER A 21 -26.28 62.78 23.33
CA SER A 21 -26.01 63.31 21.97
C SER A 21 -25.83 64.84 22.12
N PRO A 22 -25.38 65.63 21.10
CA PRO A 22 -25.00 65.30 19.72
C PRO A 22 -23.50 65.70 19.49
N PRO A 23 -22.98 66.41 18.44
CA PRO A 23 -23.58 67.26 17.38
C PRO A 23 -23.57 66.66 15.96
N ALA A 24 -24.16 67.36 15.00
CA ALA A 24 -24.21 66.95 13.59
C ALA A 24 -22.94 67.35 12.79
N GLY A 25 -22.47 66.44 11.95
CA GLY A 25 -21.53 66.66 10.84
C GLY A 25 -22.22 66.41 9.50
N ARG A 26 -21.71 67.00 8.41
CA ARG A 26 -22.38 66.99 7.10
C ARG A 26 -22.11 65.73 6.28
N ASP A 27 -23.06 65.41 5.41
CA ASP A 27 -23.10 64.24 4.56
C ASP A 27 -22.00 64.24 3.49
N HIS A 28 -21.27 63.13 3.39
CA HIS A 28 -20.56 62.70 2.19
C HIS A 28 -20.43 61.16 2.24
N GLU A 29 -21.55 60.46 2.06
CA GLU A 29 -21.50 59.05 1.70
C GLU A 29 -21.03 58.93 0.24
N GLU A 30 -19.74 58.62 0.04
CA GLU A 30 -19.31 58.04 -1.22
C GLU A 30 -19.92 56.64 -1.31
N GLU A 31 -21.03 56.54 -2.06
CA GLU A 31 -21.69 55.29 -2.41
C GLU A 31 -20.68 54.35 -3.07
N VAL A 32 -20.15 53.39 -2.32
CA VAL A 32 -19.20 52.37 -2.82
C VAL A 32 -19.94 51.45 -3.76
N ARG A 33 -20.00 51.85 -5.03
CA ARG A 33 -20.62 51.07 -6.10
C ARG A 33 -19.97 49.70 -6.16
N PRO A 34 -20.72 48.59 -6.01
CA PRO A 34 -20.17 47.27 -6.25
C PRO A 34 -19.68 47.22 -7.70
N LEU A 35 -18.45 46.75 -7.90
CA LEU A 35 -17.88 46.56 -9.23
C LEU A 35 -18.77 45.58 -10.00
N LEU A 36 -19.49 46.11 -11.01
CA LEU A 36 -20.28 45.29 -11.91
C LEU A 36 -19.38 44.24 -12.55
N GLN A 37 -19.73 42.97 -12.39
CA GLN A 37 -19.08 41.91 -13.15
C GLN A 37 -19.26 42.22 -14.65
N PRO A 38 -18.18 42.19 -15.46
CA PRO A 38 -18.31 42.48 -16.88
C PRO A 38 -19.26 41.47 -17.52
N GLU A 39 -20.15 41.94 -18.40
CA GLU A 39 -21.15 41.09 -19.07
C GLU A 39 -20.47 40.04 -19.95
N THR A 40 -20.21 38.86 -19.39
CA THR A 40 -19.65 37.72 -20.10
C THR A 40 -20.70 37.15 -21.04
N ARG A 41 -20.66 37.60 -22.30
CA ARG A 41 -21.51 37.09 -23.38
C ARG A 41 -21.47 35.55 -23.36
N PRO A 42 -22.62 34.86 -23.28
CA PRO A 42 -22.63 33.43 -23.05
C PRO A 42 -22.08 32.67 -24.26
N ILE A 43 -20.83 32.20 -24.16
CA ILE A 43 -20.10 31.49 -25.23
C ILE A 43 -20.95 30.39 -25.90
N THR A 44 -20.92 30.31 -27.23
CA THR A 44 -21.60 29.27 -27.99
C THR A 44 -20.74 28.01 -28.13
N GLN A 45 -21.36 26.86 -28.41
CA GLN A 45 -20.61 25.61 -28.61
C GLN A 45 -19.62 25.71 -29.78
N GLU A 46 -20.00 26.38 -30.88
CA GLU A 46 -19.15 26.57 -32.06
C GLU A 46 -17.93 27.47 -31.78
N GLN A 47 -18.12 28.52 -30.97
CA GLN A 47 -17.02 29.37 -30.49
C GLN A 47 -16.06 28.54 -29.63
N LEU A 48 -16.57 27.78 -28.66
CA LEU A 48 -15.77 26.90 -27.80
C LEU A 48 -15.05 25.80 -28.61
N GLU A 49 -15.69 25.21 -29.61
CA GLU A 49 -15.06 24.27 -30.53
C GLU A 49 -13.99 24.90 -31.42
N THR A 50 -14.01 26.21 -31.62
CA THR A 50 -12.96 26.96 -32.35
C THR A 50 -11.81 27.32 -31.41
N GLU A 51 -12.14 27.76 -30.19
CA GLU A 51 -11.19 28.07 -29.11
C GLU A 51 -10.36 26.85 -28.70
N VAL A 52 -10.98 25.70 -28.45
CA VAL A 52 -10.27 24.44 -28.14
C VAL A 52 -9.33 24.01 -29.26
N LYS A 53 -9.67 24.26 -30.54
CA LYS A 53 -8.76 24.00 -31.69
C LYS A 53 -7.58 24.97 -31.69
N GLY A 54 -7.81 26.24 -31.33
CA GLY A 54 -6.76 27.25 -31.17
C GLY A 54 -5.76 26.89 -30.07
N ILE A 55 -6.26 26.61 -28.86
CA ILE A 55 -5.42 26.21 -27.71
C ILE A 55 -4.69 24.89 -28.02
N TYR A 56 -5.33 23.92 -28.67
CA TYR A 56 -4.64 22.68 -29.08
C TYR A 56 -3.47 22.93 -30.05
N ALA A 57 -3.61 23.89 -30.97
CA ALA A 57 -2.51 24.30 -31.84
C ALA A 57 -1.40 25.05 -31.06
N GLY A 58 -1.76 25.81 -30.03
CA GLY A 58 -0.85 26.41 -29.05
C GLY A 58 -0.02 25.35 -28.33
N VAL A 59 -0.68 24.40 -27.64
CA VAL A 59 -0.05 23.24 -26.99
C VAL A 59 0.91 22.53 -27.94
N VAL A 60 0.47 22.13 -29.14
CA VAL A 60 1.33 21.41 -30.10
C VAL A 60 2.54 22.24 -30.54
N MET A 61 2.42 23.56 -30.67
CA MET A 61 3.54 24.43 -31.02
C MET A 61 4.56 24.56 -29.87
N VAL A 62 4.10 24.69 -28.63
CA VAL A 62 4.99 24.84 -27.46
C VAL A 62 5.60 23.50 -27.06
N GLU A 63 4.82 22.40 -27.07
CA GLU A 63 5.29 21.03 -26.83
C GLU A 63 6.40 20.65 -27.80
N LYS A 64 6.25 20.99 -29.09
CA LYS A 64 7.30 20.79 -30.09
C LYS A 64 8.59 21.54 -29.72
N LYS A 65 8.50 22.83 -29.36
CA LYS A 65 9.67 23.64 -28.96
C LYS A 65 10.36 23.10 -27.71
N CYS A 66 9.59 22.68 -26.69
CA CYS A 66 10.12 22.02 -25.51
C CYS A 66 10.91 20.76 -25.88
N VAL A 67 10.33 19.88 -26.73
CA VAL A 67 10.99 18.63 -27.14
C VAL A 67 12.25 18.86 -27.98
N GLU A 68 12.24 19.83 -28.90
CA GLU A 68 13.42 20.18 -29.70
C GLU A 68 14.56 20.73 -28.81
N ILE A 69 14.24 21.69 -27.92
CA ILE A 69 15.24 22.33 -27.05
C ILE A 69 15.74 21.37 -25.95
N ASP A 70 14.88 20.58 -25.31
CA ASP A 70 15.30 19.55 -24.35
C ASP A 70 16.24 18.52 -25.01
N ALA A 71 15.98 18.13 -26.27
CA ALA A 71 16.80 17.15 -26.98
C ALA A 71 18.19 17.71 -27.40
N GLU A 72 18.27 18.99 -27.77
CA GLU A 72 19.54 19.68 -28.02
C GLU A 72 20.34 19.86 -26.72
N LEU A 73 19.68 20.25 -25.63
CA LEU A 73 20.30 20.44 -24.32
C LEU A 73 20.67 19.12 -23.62
N ALA A 74 20.05 18.00 -23.97
CA ALA A 74 20.44 16.67 -23.50
C ALA A 74 21.71 16.13 -24.19
N GLN A 75 22.05 16.62 -25.39
CA GLN A 75 23.25 16.24 -26.14
C GLN A 75 24.47 17.10 -25.79
N THR A 76 24.27 18.31 -25.26
CA THR A 76 25.33 19.24 -24.88
C THR A 76 25.66 19.17 -23.39
N THR A 77 26.94 19.36 -23.05
CA THR A 77 27.40 19.53 -21.66
C THR A 77 27.61 21.00 -21.27
N ASP A 78 27.33 21.93 -22.19
CA ASP A 78 27.63 23.35 -22.02
C ASP A 78 26.88 23.97 -20.84
N ARG A 79 27.60 24.79 -20.05
CA ARG A 79 27.07 25.39 -18.84
C ARG A 79 26.14 26.57 -19.18
N LEU A 80 24.83 26.31 -19.09
CA LEU A 80 23.81 27.35 -19.17
C LEU A 80 23.93 28.36 -18.02
N ASN A 81 23.68 29.64 -18.33
CA ASN A 81 23.59 30.73 -17.37
C ASN A 81 22.18 30.81 -16.73
N ASN A 82 22.00 31.67 -15.73
CA ASN A 82 20.72 31.77 -15.02
C ASN A 82 19.59 32.33 -15.89
N GLU A 83 19.87 33.21 -16.85
CA GLU A 83 18.85 33.77 -17.76
C GLU A 83 18.30 32.69 -18.71
N GLN A 84 19.18 31.84 -19.23
CA GLN A 84 18.83 30.67 -20.04
C GLN A 84 17.97 29.69 -19.23
N TRP A 85 18.34 29.39 -17.98
CA TRP A 85 17.52 28.54 -17.11
C TRP A 85 16.14 29.14 -16.82
N GLN A 86 16.05 30.44 -16.57
CA GLN A 86 14.75 31.11 -16.37
C GLN A 86 13.91 31.16 -17.65
N ALA A 87 14.54 31.29 -18.83
CA ALA A 87 13.84 31.19 -20.12
C ALA A 87 13.26 29.78 -20.36
N LEU A 88 14.00 28.72 -20.01
CA LEU A 88 13.51 27.34 -20.09
C LEU A 88 12.38 27.07 -19.09
N ILE A 89 12.51 27.51 -17.84
CA ILE A 89 11.43 27.46 -16.85
C ILE A 89 10.18 28.19 -17.34
N ALA A 90 10.35 29.37 -17.97
CA ALA A 90 9.24 30.13 -18.54
C ALA A 90 8.57 29.41 -19.72
N LEU A 91 9.34 28.75 -20.59
CA LEU A 91 8.83 27.96 -21.71
C LEU A 91 7.99 26.76 -21.21
N HIS A 92 8.50 25.99 -20.26
CA HIS A 92 7.76 24.86 -19.68
C HIS A 92 6.56 25.31 -18.86
N ARG A 93 6.64 26.45 -18.16
CA ARG A 93 5.48 27.09 -17.53
C ARG A 93 4.40 27.41 -18.57
N THR A 94 4.74 28.00 -19.72
CA THR A 94 3.78 28.28 -20.79
C THR A 94 3.13 26.99 -21.29
N LEU A 95 3.90 25.92 -21.54
CA LEU A 95 3.34 24.62 -21.95
C LEU A 95 2.33 24.08 -20.93
N LEU A 96 2.62 24.22 -19.63
CA LEU A 96 1.71 23.80 -18.56
C LEU A 96 0.42 24.63 -18.51
N HIS A 97 0.48 25.94 -18.76
CA HIS A 97 -0.74 26.77 -18.87
C HIS A 97 -1.56 26.43 -20.13
N GLU A 98 -0.94 26.28 -21.30
CA GLU A 98 -1.62 25.86 -22.54
C GLU A 98 -2.34 24.51 -22.35
N HIS A 99 -1.72 23.56 -21.64
CA HIS A 99 -2.36 22.31 -21.25
C HIS A 99 -3.55 22.52 -20.29
N HIS A 100 -3.37 23.31 -19.22
CA HIS A 100 -4.43 23.63 -18.26
C HIS A 100 -5.66 24.27 -18.94
N ASP A 101 -5.43 25.25 -19.80
CA ASP A 101 -6.49 25.98 -20.49
C ASP A 101 -7.18 25.08 -21.53
N PHE A 102 -6.45 24.17 -22.18
CA PHE A 102 -7.04 23.11 -23.00
C PHE A 102 -7.94 22.19 -22.18
N PHE A 103 -7.52 21.76 -20.97
CA PHE A 103 -8.37 20.94 -20.11
C PHE A 103 -9.63 21.70 -19.70
N LEU A 104 -9.52 22.94 -19.21
CA LEU A 104 -10.68 23.76 -18.83
C LEU A 104 -11.66 23.95 -19.99
N ALA A 105 -11.18 24.35 -21.18
CA ALA A 105 -12.03 24.55 -22.33
C ALA A 105 -12.69 23.23 -22.81
N SER A 106 -11.98 22.10 -22.71
CA SER A 106 -12.54 20.79 -23.07
C SER A 106 -13.61 20.29 -22.08
N GLN A 107 -13.49 20.61 -20.79
CA GLN A 107 -14.41 20.16 -19.72
C GLN A 107 -15.46 21.22 -19.34
N HIS A 108 -15.44 22.39 -19.98
CA HIS A 108 -16.38 23.49 -19.74
C HIS A 108 -17.86 23.00 -19.83
N PRO A 109 -18.81 23.49 -19.01
CA PRO A 109 -20.18 22.97 -18.97
C PRO A 109 -20.99 23.04 -20.28
N LYS A 110 -20.54 23.79 -21.29
CA LYS A 110 -21.12 23.84 -22.65
C LYS A 110 -20.36 23.02 -23.69
N ALA A 111 -19.28 22.33 -23.30
CA ALA A 111 -18.51 21.49 -24.20
C ALA A 111 -19.34 20.27 -24.64
N SER A 112 -19.27 19.91 -25.92
CA SER A 112 -19.92 18.70 -26.42
C SER A 112 -19.24 17.44 -25.87
N ALA A 113 -19.96 16.33 -25.81
CA ALA A 113 -19.38 15.03 -25.44
C ALA A 113 -18.25 14.56 -26.39
N ALA A 114 -18.09 15.21 -27.55
CA ALA A 114 -16.93 15.03 -28.42
C ALA A 114 -15.71 15.83 -27.93
N LEU A 115 -15.89 17.11 -27.54
CA LEU A 115 -14.86 17.95 -26.92
C LEU A 115 -14.35 17.35 -25.61
N GLN A 116 -15.26 16.95 -24.71
CA GLN A 116 -14.92 16.41 -23.38
C GLN A 116 -14.04 15.15 -23.45
N ARG A 117 -14.12 14.39 -24.55
CA ARG A 117 -13.30 13.19 -24.79
C ARG A 117 -11.94 13.47 -25.45
N LEU A 118 -11.68 14.69 -25.94
CA LEU A 118 -10.41 15.02 -26.59
C LEU A 118 -9.17 14.85 -25.70
N PRO A 119 -9.17 15.20 -24.39
CA PRO A 119 -7.96 15.04 -23.58
C PRO A 119 -7.55 13.57 -23.42
N THR A 120 -8.53 12.67 -23.28
CA THR A 120 -8.30 11.21 -23.29
C THR A 120 -7.85 10.74 -24.68
N LYS A 121 -8.55 11.15 -25.75
CA LYS A 121 -8.26 10.75 -27.13
C LYS A 121 -6.85 11.14 -27.58
N TYR A 122 -6.34 12.28 -27.14
CA TYR A 122 -5.00 12.79 -27.48
C TYR A 122 -3.97 12.55 -26.36
N ALA A 123 -4.31 11.73 -25.35
CA ALA A 123 -3.46 11.39 -24.20
C ALA A 123 -2.81 12.61 -23.51
N MET A 124 -3.56 13.72 -23.41
CA MET A 124 -3.06 15.03 -22.97
C MET A 124 -2.44 15.00 -21.56
N PRO A 125 -2.96 14.28 -20.55
CA PRO A 125 -2.29 14.15 -19.25
C PRO A 125 -0.90 13.52 -19.38
N ALA A 126 -0.76 12.47 -20.20
CA ALA A 126 0.51 11.78 -20.42
C ALA A 126 1.51 12.61 -21.25
N ARG A 127 1.02 13.43 -22.19
CA ARG A 127 1.85 14.39 -22.95
C ARG A 127 2.35 15.53 -22.06
N MET A 128 1.46 16.14 -21.27
CA MET A 128 1.80 17.16 -20.29
C MET A 128 2.84 16.64 -19.29
N TRP A 129 2.65 15.43 -18.75
CA TRP A 129 3.65 14.81 -17.88
C TRP A 129 4.98 14.59 -18.61
N ARG A 130 4.98 13.94 -19.77
CA ARG A 130 6.22 13.56 -20.49
C ARG A 130 7.03 14.77 -20.97
N HIS A 131 6.38 15.72 -21.63
CA HIS A 131 7.01 16.82 -22.38
C HIS A 131 6.95 18.17 -21.64
N GLY A 132 5.97 18.36 -20.74
CA GLY A 132 5.89 19.52 -19.88
C GLY A 132 6.77 19.42 -18.64
N ILE A 133 6.82 18.24 -17.99
CA ILE A 133 7.40 18.07 -16.64
C ILE A 133 8.62 17.16 -16.62
N HIS A 134 8.46 15.91 -17.09
CA HIS A 134 9.44 14.84 -16.88
C HIS A 134 10.73 15.04 -17.70
N SER A 135 10.64 15.41 -18.98
CA SER A 135 11.82 15.66 -19.81
C SER A 135 12.72 16.75 -19.21
N PHE A 136 12.12 17.86 -18.80
CA PHE A 136 12.84 18.99 -18.23
C PHE A 136 13.37 18.70 -16.82
N LEU A 137 12.60 17.99 -15.97
CA LEU A 137 13.12 17.50 -14.68
C LEU A 137 14.31 16.57 -14.87
N GLU A 138 14.32 15.70 -15.87
CA GLU A 138 15.46 14.84 -16.16
C GLU A 138 16.65 15.64 -16.72
N LEU A 139 16.45 16.63 -17.60
CA LEU A 139 17.51 17.54 -18.07
C LEU A 139 18.15 18.30 -16.90
N LEU A 140 17.33 18.82 -15.99
CA LEU A 140 17.76 19.46 -14.75
C LEU A 140 18.53 18.46 -13.85
N ARG A 141 18.01 17.24 -13.66
CA ARG A 141 18.63 16.20 -12.81
C ARG A 141 20.03 15.79 -13.30
N HIS A 142 20.24 15.66 -14.61
CA HIS A 142 21.55 15.31 -15.17
C HIS A 142 22.58 16.44 -15.09
N ARG A 143 22.14 17.70 -14.86
CA ARG A 143 23.01 18.89 -14.75
C ARG A 143 23.22 19.35 -13.29
N LEU A 144 22.86 18.52 -12.30
CA LEU A 144 23.18 18.73 -10.89
C LEU A 144 24.71 18.67 -10.63
N PRO A 145 25.24 19.40 -9.64
CA PRO A 145 24.53 20.25 -8.67
C PRO A 145 24.16 21.64 -9.20
N TYR A 146 24.69 22.07 -10.35
CA TYR A 146 24.57 23.46 -10.83
C TYR A 146 23.14 23.89 -11.19
N SER A 147 22.26 22.93 -11.48
CA SER A 147 20.84 23.14 -11.78
C SER A 147 19.93 23.18 -10.53
N LEU A 148 20.47 22.98 -9.31
CA LEU A 148 19.67 22.66 -8.12
C LEU A 148 18.54 23.65 -7.84
N GLU A 149 18.85 24.95 -7.70
CA GLU A 149 17.83 25.97 -7.39
C GLU A 149 16.74 26.04 -8.46
N HIS A 150 17.12 25.93 -9.74
CA HIS A 150 16.22 25.92 -10.89
C HIS A 150 15.33 24.66 -10.89
N MET A 151 15.87 23.50 -10.47
CA MET A 151 15.13 22.26 -10.31
C MET A 151 14.13 22.31 -9.14
N LEU A 152 14.53 22.88 -8.00
CA LEU A 152 13.64 23.07 -6.86
C LEU A 152 12.50 24.04 -7.18
N SER A 153 12.79 25.11 -7.92
CA SER A 153 11.82 26.10 -8.42
C SER A 153 10.83 25.48 -9.41
N PHE A 154 11.33 24.79 -10.45
CA PHE A 154 10.46 24.14 -11.44
C PHE A 154 9.59 23.02 -10.82
N ALA A 155 10.15 22.20 -9.92
CA ALA A 155 9.37 21.18 -9.23
C ALA A 155 8.23 21.77 -8.37
N TYR A 156 8.43 22.94 -7.78
CA TYR A 156 7.38 23.65 -7.03
C TYR A 156 6.29 24.19 -7.95
N LEU A 157 6.67 24.79 -9.08
CA LEU A 157 5.76 25.27 -10.13
C LEU A 157 4.90 24.13 -10.69
N ALA A 158 5.52 23.00 -11.03
CA ALA A 158 4.81 21.80 -11.50
C ALA A 158 3.84 21.26 -10.43
N TYR A 159 4.24 21.26 -9.15
CA TYR A 159 3.38 20.83 -8.04
C TYR A 159 2.16 21.75 -7.86
N GLN A 160 2.34 23.08 -7.95
CA GLN A 160 1.24 24.04 -7.96
C GLN A 160 0.27 23.79 -9.13
N MET A 161 0.79 23.52 -10.33
CA MET A 161 -0.05 23.22 -11.50
C MET A 161 -0.84 21.92 -11.32
N MET A 162 -0.23 20.86 -10.77
CA MET A 162 -0.96 19.60 -10.52
C MET A 162 -2.03 19.78 -9.44
N GLY A 163 -1.79 20.60 -8.42
CA GLY A 163 -2.79 20.97 -7.42
C GLY A 163 -3.97 21.73 -8.04
N LEU A 164 -3.70 22.73 -8.90
CA LEU A 164 -4.74 23.46 -9.62
C LEU A 164 -5.58 22.54 -10.51
N LEU A 165 -4.95 21.64 -11.28
CA LEU A 165 -5.65 20.65 -12.12
C LEU A 165 -6.45 19.62 -11.30
N MET A 166 -6.01 19.29 -10.09
CA MET A 166 -6.74 18.41 -9.17
C MET A 166 -8.06 19.04 -8.70
N GLU A 167 -8.10 20.36 -8.51
CA GLU A 167 -9.31 21.11 -8.15
C GLU A 167 -10.17 21.44 -9.38
N SER A 168 -9.56 21.84 -10.50
CA SER A 168 -10.25 22.40 -11.66
C SER A 168 -10.62 21.38 -12.75
N VAL A 169 -9.98 20.19 -12.76
CA VAL A 169 -10.21 19.13 -13.76
C VAL A 169 -10.40 17.74 -13.09
N PRO A 170 -11.50 17.50 -12.33
CA PRO A 170 -11.75 16.24 -11.64
C PRO A 170 -11.72 14.94 -12.47
N PRO A 171 -12.11 14.91 -13.77
CA PRO A 171 -12.11 13.65 -14.55
C PRO A 171 -10.76 12.92 -14.67
N PHE A 172 -9.64 13.60 -14.37
CA PHE A 172 -8.30 13.02 -14.42
C PHE A 172 -7.64 12.94 -13.03
N TYR A 173 -8.42 13.02 -11.94
CA TYR A 173 -7.96 13.04 -10.55
C TYR A 173 -6.87 11.99 -10.23
N ASN A 174 -7.06 10.74 -10.67
CA ASN A 174 -6.11 9.64 -10.44
C ASN A 174 -4.74 9.92 -11.07
N THR A 175 -4.69 10.56 -12.25
CA THR A 175 -3.42 10.94 -12.88
C THR A 175 -2.76 12.09 -12.11
N TRP A 176 -3.53 13.06 -11.61
CA TRP A 176 -3.00 14.21 -10.87
C TRP A 176 -2.38 13.81 -9.54
N ILE A 177 -3.01 12.92 -8.76
CA ILE A 177 -2.43 12.42 -7.50
C ILE A 177 -1.17 11.56 -7.73
N GLU A 178 -1.10 10.79 -8.82
CA GLU A 178 0.14 10.10 -9.20
C GLU A 178 1.27 11.08 -9.58
N CYS A 179 0.98 12.12 -10.38
CA CYS A 179 1.95 13.16 -10.71
C CYS A 179 2.44 13.94 -9.47
N LEU A 180 1.56 14.21 -8.49
CA LEU A 180 1.94 14.81 -7.21
C LEU A 180 2.83 13.88 -6.37
N GLY A 181 2.54 12.57 -6.36
CA GLY A 181 3.38 11.53 -5.77
C GLY A 181 4.77 11.47 -6.40
N ASP A 182 4.85 11.55 -7.73
CA ASP A 182 6.11 11.57 -8.48
C ASP A 182 6.91 12.85 -8.25
N LEU A 183 6.28 14.03 -8.22
CA LEU A 183 6.97 15.30 -7.94
C LEU A 183 7.56 15.32 -6.52
N ALA A 184 6.83 14.79 -5.52
CA ALA A 184 7.34 14.59 -4.18
C ALA A 184 8.46 13.53 -4.12
N ARG A 185 8.40 12.48 -4.96
CA ARG A 185 9.45 11.46 -5.13
C ARG A 185 10.72 12.07 -5.72
N TYR A 186 10.60 13.00 -6.68
CA TYR A 186 11.71 13.78 -7.22
C TYR A 186 12.36 14.64 -6.12
N ARG A 187 11.58 15.44 -5.36
CA ARG A 187 12.13 16.20 -4.22
C ARG A 187 12.87 15.29 -3.22
N MET A 188 12.27 14.19 -2.79
CA MET A 188 12.89 13.19 -1.92
C MET A 188 14.23 12.61 -2.46
N ALA A 189 14.41 12.56 -3.79
CA ALA A 189 15.64 12.06 -4.41
C ALA A 189 16.75 13.14 -4.52
N ILE A 190 16.37 14.42 -4.59
CA ILE A 190 17.28 15.57 -4.60
C ILE A 190 17.83 15.83 -3.18
N GLU A 191 16.99 15.73 -2.15
CA GLU A 191 17.40 15.96 -0.75
C GLU A 191 18.31 14.83 -0.23
N GLN A 192 19.60 14.92 -0.53
CA GLN A 192 20.61 13.96 -0.08
C GLN A 192 21.30 14.35 1.22
N VAL A 193 21.33 15.65 1.56
CA VAL A 193 22.01 16.20 2.75
C VAL A 193 21.04 16.34 3.93
N ASP A 194 19.90 17.00 3.74
CA ASP A 194 18.91 17.14 4.81
C ASP A 194 18.00 15.90 4.92
N LEU A 195 18.27 15.08 5.95
CA LEU A 195 17.51 13.86 6.23
C LEU A 195 16.08 14.13 6.75
N ARG A 196 15.80 15.32 7.28
CA ARG A 196 14.46 15.73 7.75
C ARG A 196 13.58 16.09 6.55
N ASP A 197 14.08 16.93 5.64
CA ASP A 197 13.33 17.31 4.45
C ASP A 197 13.18 16.15 3.48
N ARG A 198 14.19 15.29 3.36
CA ARG A 198 14.07 13.99 2.68
C ARG A 198 12.95 13.13 3.27
N LYS A 199 12.83 13.05 4.59
CA LYS A 199 11.74 12.32 5.28
C LYS A 199 10.38 13.00 5.09
N HIS A 200 10.34 14.33 5.04
CA HIS A 200 9.12 15.09 4.77
C HIS A 200 8.58 14.80 3.36
N TRP A 201 9.43 14.91 2.33
CA TRP A 201 9.05 14.60 0.95
C TRP A 201 8.75 13.11 0.73
N SER A 202 9.42 12.20 1.43
CA SER A 202 9.06 10.77 1.49
C SER A 202 7.62 10.56 2.00
N ASN A 203 7.23 11.26 3.07
CA ASN A 203 5.88 11.17 3.63
C ASN A 203 4.82 11.77 2.70
N ILE A 204 5.09 12.93 2.07
CA ILE A 204 4.18 13.53 1.07
C ILE A 204 4.01 12.59 -0.13
N SER A 205 5.11 12.02 -0.63
CA SER A 205 5.08 11.08 -1.76
C SER A 205 4.31 9.80 -1.42
N ARG A 206 4.53 9.23 -0.22
CA ARG A 206 3.73 8.09 0.29
C ARG A 206 2.24 8.42 0.36
N MET A 207 1.88 9.55 0.97
CA MET A 207 0.49 9.99 1.13
C MET A 207 -0.25 10.00 -0.22
N TRP A 208 0.35 10.60 -1.25
CA TRP A 208 -0.22 10.64 -2.60
C TRP A 208 -0.35 9.27 -3.26
N TYR A 209 0.66 8.38 -3.15
CA TYR A 209 0.56 7.03 -3.71
C TYR A 209 -0.39 6.12 -2.93
N GLU A 210 -0.52 6.26 -1.61
CA GLU A 210 -1.52 5.54 -0.82
C GLU A 210 -2.94 5.97 -1.24
N LYS A 211 -3.16 7.27 -1.49
CA LYS A 211 -4.43 7.76 -2.05
C LYS A 211 -4.67 7.29 -3.49
N ALA A 212 -3.61 7.13 -4.30
CA ALA A 212 -3.72 6.52 -5.63
C ALA A 212 -4.04 5.01 -5.53
N ALA A 213 -3.48 4.31 -4.54
CA ALA A 213 -3.79 2.91 -4.25
C ALA A 213 -5.21 2.72 -3.69
N ASP A 214 -5.86 3.74 -3.11
CA ASP A 214 -7.28 3.64 -2.78
C ASP A 214 -8.20 3.68 -4.01
N ASN A 215 -7.76 4.35 -5.07
CA ASN A 215 -8.52 4.48 -6.31
C ASN A 215 -8.20 3.36 -7.32
N SER A 216 -7.01 2.75 -7.21
CA SER A 216 -6.54 1.62 -8.03
C SER A 216 -5.78 0.59 -7.16
N PRO A 217 -6.45 -0.12 -6.23
CA PRO A 217 -5.79 -0.98 -5.25
C PRO A 217 -5.07 -2.18 -5.87
N ASP A 218 -5.66 -2.70 -6.95
CA ASP A 218 -5.23 -3.86 -7.71
C ASP A 218 -3.90 -3.64 -8.46
N THR A 219 -3.52 -2.38 -8.71
CA THR A 219 -2.34 -2.00 -9.48
C THR A 219 -1.05 -2.06 -8.64
N GLY A 220 -0.30 -3.16 -8.79
CA GLY A 220 0.96 -3.39 -8.09
C GLY A 220 2.03 -2.31 -8.34
N ARG A 221 1.95 -1.58 -9.46
CA ARG A 221 2.88 -0.47 -9.78
C ARG A 221 2.86 0.63 -8.73
N ILE A 222 1.66 0.99 -8.23
CA ILE A 222 1.51 2.04 -7.21
C ILE A 222 2.07 1.55 -5.88
N GLN A 223 1.81 0.29 -5.52
CA GLN A 223 2.37 -0.39 -4.34
C GLN A 223 3.91 -0.36 -4.37
N HIS A 224 4.51 -0.64 -5.53
CA HIS A 224 5.96 -0.53 -5.74
C HIS A 224 6.48 0.90 -5.57
N HIS A 225 5.75 1.93 -6.05
CA HIS A 225 6.14 3.33 -5.81
C HIS A 225 6.11 3.68 -4.32
N ILE A 226 5.13 3.21 -3.55
CA ILE A 226 5.12 3.36 -2.09
C ILE A 226 6.37 2.71 -1.46
N ALA A 227 6.72 1.49 -1.85
CA ALA A 227 7.93 0.81 -1.36
C ALA A 227 9.22 1.62 -1.59
N VAL A 228 9.36 2.24 -2.77
CA VAL A 228 10.49 3.12 -3.10
C VAL A 228 10.53 4.36 -2.21
N THR A 229 9.39 4.97 -1.87
CA THR A 229 9.35 6.12 -0.93
C THR A 229 9.69 5.74 0.50
N ALA A 230 9.37 4.52 0.92
CA ALA A 230 9.60 4.05 2.29
C ALA A 230 11.09 3.93 2.66
N LYS A 231 12.00 3.86 1.68
CA LYS A 231 13.46 3.80 1.87
C LYS A 231 14.06 4.97 2.69
N ALA A 232 13.39 6.12 2.74
CA ALA A 232 13.83 7.26 3.55
C ALA A 232 13.53 7.10 5.06
N ALA A 233 12.63 6.20 5.44
CA ALA A 233 12.35 5.84 6.82
C ALA A 233 13.20 4.61 7.24
N PRO A 234 13.45 4.39 8.54
CA PRO A 234 14.10 3.18 9.05
C PRO A 234 13.17 1.95 9.10
N ASP A 235 12.08 1.93 8.33
CA ASP A 235 11.10 0.85 8.32
C ASP A 235 11.38 -0.11 7.16
N ILE A 236 12.03 -1.23 7.48
CA ILE A 236 12.41 -2.27 6.52
C ILE A 236 11.27 -3.25 6.23
N VAL A 237 10.34 -3.41 7.18
CA VAL A 237 9.17 -4.31 7.06
C VAL A 237 8.11 -3.69 6.14
N CYS A 238 7.84 -2.39 6.27
CA CYS A 238 6.96 -1.65 5.37
C CYS A 238 7.48 -1.67 3.91
N GLN A 239 8.79 -1.54 3.71
CA GLN A 239 9.41 -1.71 2.38
C GLN A 239 9.19 -3.13 1.83
N LEU A 240 9.48 -4.17 2.62
CA LEU A 240 9.27 -5.56 2.22
C LEU A 240 7.79 -5.85 1.91
N PHE A 241 6.88 -5.33 2.74
CA PHE A 241 5.44 -5.42 2.54
C PHE A 241 5.00 -4.82 1.21
N TYR A 242 5.33 -3.55 0.94
CA TYR A 242 4.88 -2.89 -0.29
C TYR A 242 5.54 -3.48 -1.56
N TYR A 243 6.81 -3.93 -1.51
CA TYR A 243 7.40 -4.69 -2.62
C TYR A 243 6.75 -6.06 -2.81
N SER A 244 6.41 -6.77 -1.74
CA SER A 244 5.73 -8.08 -1.82
C SER A 244 4.30 -7.92 -2.35
N LYS A 245 3.55 -6.94 -1.83
CA LYS A 245 2.21 -6.57 -2.30
C LYS A 245 2.21 -6.18 -3.78
N ALA A 246 3.23 -5.47 -4.26
CA ALA A 246 3.39 -5.17 -5.69
C ALA A 246 3.53 -6.41 -6.59
N LEU A 247 3.97 -7.54 -6.05
CA LEU A 247 4.16 -8.81 -6.78
C LEU A 247 3.00 -9.80 -6.62
N ILE A 248 2.19 -9.69 -5.57
CA ILE A 248 1.00 -10.56 -5.34
C ILE A 248 -0.34 -9.81 -5.43
N ALA A 249 -0.34 -8.63 -6.05
CA ALA A 249 -1.53 -7.88 -6.44
C ALA A 249 -2.30 -8.55 -7.59
N VAL A 250 -3.52 -8.08 -7.86
CA VAL A 250 -4.33 -8.50 -9.02
C VAL A 250 -3.67 -8.09 -10.36
N ASP A 251 -2.97 -6.95 -10.42
CA ASP A 251 -2.08 -6.54 -11.52
C ASP A 251 -0.61 -6.48 -11.03
N PRO A 252 0.19 -7.55 -11.20
CA PRO A 252 1.54 -7.64 -10.63
C PRO A 252 2.58 -6.78 -11.36
N PHE A 253 3.29 -5.93 -10.60
CA PHE A 253 4.37 -5.13 -11.16
C PHE A 253 5.71 -5.87 -11.09
N LEU A 254 5.92 -6.76 -12.06
CA LEU A 254 7.13 -7.61 -12.16
C LEU A 254 8.49 -6.88 -12.00
N PRO A 255 8.71 -5.62 -12.44
CA PRO A 255 9.97 -4.91 -12.18
C PRO A 255 10.29 -4.71 -10.69
N ALA A 256 9.31 -4.82 -9.78
CA ALA A 256 9.55 -4.87 -8.35
C ALA A 256 10.48 -6.02 -7.93
N ARG A 257 10.58 -7.11 -8.72
CA ARG A 257 11.54 -8.20 -8.46
C ARG A 257 13.00 -7.75 -8.52
N CYS A 258 13.32 -6.70 -9.27
CA CYS A 258 14.65 -6.09 -9.26
C CYS A 258 14.79 -5.08 -8.11
N SER A 259 13.76 -4.26 -7.86
CA SER A 259 13.78 -3.24 -6.81
C SER A 259 13.89 -3.83 -5.39
N ILE A 260 13.22 -4.95 -5.12
CA ILE A 260 13.27 -5.64 -3.82
C ILE A 260 14.68 -6.16 -3.48
N MET A 261 15.51 -6.52 -4.48
CA MET A 261 16.89 -6.94 -4.23
C MET A 261 17.74 -5.83 -3.59
N LEU A 262 17.42 -4.55 -3.82
CA LEU A 262 18.07 -3.42 -3.14
C LEU A 262 17.77 -3.34 -1.64
N LEU A 263 16.81 -4.14 -1.15
CA LEU A 263 16.49 -4.35 0.26
C LEU A 263 17.13 -5.64 0.80
N LEU A 264 17.13 -6.70 -0.02
CA LEU A 264 17.51 -8.06 0.39
C LEU A 264 19.03 -8.30 0.32
N THR A 265 19.70 -7.90 -0.77
CA THR A 265 21.14 -8.15 -0.99
C THR A 265 22.03 -7.71 0.19
N PRO A 266 21.87 -6.50 0.78
CA PRO A 266 22.69 -6.07 1.91
C PRO A 266 22.54 -6.89 3.20
N LEU A 267 21.50 -7.72 3.30
CA LEU A 267 21.28 -8.64 4.43
C LEU A 267 21.66 -10.10 4.10
N LEU A 268 21.74 -10.45 2.82
CA LEU A 268 22.18 -11.77 2.35
C LEU A 268 23.71 -11.87 2.19
N GLU A 269 24.38 -10.75 1.91
CA GLU A 269 25.84 -10.67 1.71
C GLU A 269 26.61 -10.27 2.98
N SER A 270 25.92 -9.88 4.07
CA SER A 270 26.58 -9.38 5.28
C SER A 270 27.13 -10.52 6.16
N SER A 271 28.45 -10.69 6.15
CA SER A 271 29.19 -11.49 7.15
C SER A 271 29.23 -10.81 8.53
N GLU A 272 28.91 -9.52 8.62
CA GLU A 272 28.81 -8.76 9.86
C GLU A 272 27.37 -8.76 10.40
N PRO A 273 27.16 -8.58 11.72
CA PRO A 273 25.81 -8.47 12.28
C PRO A 273 25.02 -7.33 11.60
N PRO A 274 23.69 -7.47 11.45
CA PRO A 274 22.87 -6.48 10.76
C PRO A 274 23.05 -5.10 11.40
N PRO A 275 23.08 -4.02 10.59
CA PRO A 275 23.36 -2.69 11.09
C PRO A 275 22.38 -2.31 12.21
N SER A 276 22.91 -1.70 13.29
CA SER A 276 22.22 -1.41 14.57
C SER A 276 20.97 -0.51 14.49
N ARG A 277 20.56 -0.17 13.26
CA ARG A 277 19.35 0.56 12.87
C ARG A 277 18.08 -0.29 12.89
N TYR A 278 18.19 -1.62 12.77
CA TYR A 278 17.04 -2.53 12.71
C TYR A 278 17.01 -3.49 13.91
N SER A 279 15.82 -3.92 14.34
CA SER A 279 15.70 -4.97 15.36
C SER A 279 16.01 -6.35 14.78
N LYS A 280 16.36 -7.31 15.66
CA LYS A 280 16.61 -8.71 15.29
C LYS A 280 15.43 -9.39 14.59
N LEU A 281 14.20 -9.00 14.93
CA LEU A 281 12.99 -9.52 14.28
C LEU A 281 12.87 -8.98 12.85
N GLU A 282 13.06 -7.67 12.67
CA GLU A 282 12.94 -7.03 11.37
C GLU A 282 14.06 -7.50 10.42
N SER A 283 15.29 -7.66 10.92
CA SER A 283 16.39 -8.23 10.12
C SER A 283 16.10 -9.69 9.74
N SER A 284 15.70 -10.54 10.69
CA SER A 284 15.46 -11.96 10.42
C SER A 284 14.28 -12.20 9.46
N LEU A 285 13.20 -11.42 9.55
CA LEU A 285 12.10 -11.48 8.57
C LEU A 285 12.59 -11.18 7.15
N VAL A 286 13.40 -10.14 6.97
CA VAL A 286 13.85 -9.67 5.65
C VAL A 286 14.97 -10.56 5.11
N THR A 287 15.85 -11.10 5.95
CA THR A 287 16.84 -12.11 5.53
C THR A 287 16.17 -13.45 5.17
N ALA A 288 15.17 -13.90 5.93
CA ALA A 288 14.35 -15.06 5.58
C ALA A 288 13.60 -14.86 4.25
N ALA A 289 12.99 -13.69 4.05
CA ALA A 289 12.41 -13.29 2.76
C ALA A 289 13.44 -13.38 1.64
N GLY A 290 14.67 -12.92 1.89
CA GLY A 290 15.77 -12.95 0.93
C GLY A 290 16.15 -14.37 0.49
N PHE A 291 16.30 -15.31 1.43
CA PHE A 291 16.63 -16.69 1.10
C PHE A 291 15.49 -17.39 0.32
N LEU A 292 14.22 -17.16 0.67
CA LEU A 292 13.10 -17.67 -0.11
C LEU A 292 13.02 -17.02 -1.51
N PHE A 293 13.12 -15.70 -1.60
CA PHE A 293 13.00 -14.94 -2.85
C PHE A 293 14.09 -15.28 -3.88
N THR A 294 15.31 -15.52 -3.40
CA THR A 294 16.48 -15.85 -4.23
C THR A 294 16.65 -17.35 -4.51
N LYS A 295 15.80 -18.21 -3.95
CA LYS A 295 16.00 -19.68 -3.92
C LYS A 295 17.38 -20.05 -3.33
N GLY A 296 17.71 -19.42 -2.20
CA GLY A 296 18.98 -19.56 -1.47
C GLY A 296 19.10 -20.84 -0.61
N SER A 297 19.90 -20.77 0.45
CA SER A 297 20.12 -21.90 1.37
C SER A 297 18.90 -22.13 2.27
N VAL A 298 18.49 -23.41 2.37
CA VAL A 298 17.38 -23.85 3.22
C VAL A 298 17.75 -23.74 4.70
N ASP A 299 18.96 -24.16 5.09
CA ASP A 299 19.41 -24.13 6.49
C ASP A 299 19.49 -22.69 7.02
N GLN A 300 19.98 -21.76 6.20
CA GLN A 300 20.03 -20.34 6.55
C GLN A 300 18.62 -19.72 6.63
N TYR A 301 17.69 -20.14 5.77
CA TYR A 301 16.28 -19.76 5.94
C TYR A 301 15.71 -20.26 7.28
N CYS A 302 15.93 -21.52 7.64
CA CYS A 302 15.46 -22.08 8.92
C CYS A 302 16.02 -21.33 10.13
N ILE A 303 17.33 -21.02 10.13
CA ILE A 303 17.97 -20.22 11.20
C ILE A 303 17.28 -18.84 11.35
N GLN A 304 16.99 -18.15 10.23
CA GLN A 304 16.31 -16.85 10.29
C GLN A 304 14.83 -16.99 10.71
N ALA A 305 14.15 -18.06 10.31
CA ALA A 305 12.77 -18.36 10.73
C ALA A 305 12.66 -18.63 12.24
N GLU A 306 13.59 -19.40 12.81
CA GLU A 306 13.69 -19.65 14.25
C GLU A 306 14.05 -18.36 15.03
N GLN A 307 14.99 -17.56 14.51
CA GLN A 307 15.36 -16.28 15.10
C GLN A 307 14.18 -15.29 15.11
N PHE A 308 13.40 -15.21 14.03
CA PHE A 308 12.19 -14.40 14.00
C PHE A 308 11.19 -14.87 15.07
N THR A 309 10.88 -16.16 15.07
CA THR A 309 9.84 -16.75 15.93
C THR A 309 10.17 -16.56 17.41
N SER A 310 11.44 -16.70 17.79
CA SER A 310 11.94 -16.51 19.17
C SER A 310 12.06 -15.04 19.62
N GLU A 311 11.96 -14.07 18.71
CA GLU A 311 11.86 -12.63 19.01
C GLU A 311 10.42 -12.08 18.89
N LEU A 312 9.50 -12.80 18.22
CA LEU A 312 8.15 -12.34 17.91
C LEU A 312 7.33 -11.91 19.14
N GLU A 313 7.13 -12.78 20.12
CA GLU A 313 6.35 -12.47 21.32
C GLU A 313 6.92 -11.24 22.07
N ARG A 314 8.25 -11.18 22.18
CA ARG A 314 8.99 -10.09 22.82
C ARG A 314 8.85 -8.77 22.06
N HIS A 315 8.79 -8.83 20.73
CA HIS A 315 8.57 -7.67 19.87
C HIS A 315 7.12 -7.17 19.91
N ILE A 316 6.14 -8.07 19.92
CA ILE A 316 4.71 -7.75 20.10
C ILE A 316 4.51 -7.01 21.43
N ALA A 317 5.03 -7.58 22.53
CA ALA A 317 4.92 -7.01 23.87
C ALA A 317 5.59 -5.62 23.98
N ARG A 318 6.69 -5.38 23.26
CA ARG A 318 7.39 -4.08 23.20
C ARG A 318 6.69 -3.06 22.29
N SER A 319 6.11 -3.52 21.18
CA SER A 319 5.50 -2.65 20.17
C SER A 319 4.10 -2.18 20.55
N GLY A 320 3.37 -2.95 21.38
CA GLY A 320 2.08 -2.57 21.93
C GLY A 320 1.06 -2.24 20.84
N CYS A 321 0.52 -1.02 20.86
CA CYS A 321 -0.43 -0.55 19.84
C CYS A 321 0.18 -0.52 18.41
N ASN A 322 1.47 -0.24 18.25
CA ASN A 322 2.11 -0.16 16.93
C ASN A 322 2.12 -1.52 16.19
N TRP A 323 2.03 -2.63 16.93
CA TRP A 323 1.89 -3.96 16.33
C TRP A 323 0.56 -4.12 15.56
N LYS A 324 -0.48 -3.33 15.86
CA LYS A 324 -1.73 -3.35 15.09
C LYS A 324 -1.54 -2.83 13.66
N THR A 325 -0.52 -2.00 13.42
CA THR A 325 -0.14 -1.51 12.09
C THR A 325 0.91 -2.41 11.43
N GLN A 326 1.95 -2.82 12.16
CA GLN A 326 3.03 -3.65 11.61
C GLN A 326 2.62 -5.13 11.42
N GLY A 327 1.76 -5.67 12.29
CA GLY A 327 1.31 -7.07 12.26
C GLY A 327 0.60 -7.47 10.94
N PRO A 328 -0.38 -6.70 10.44
CA PRO A 328 -0.99 -6.96 9.13
C PRO A 328 0.00 -6.90 7.95
N GLN A 329 1.00 -6.01 8.01
CA GLN A 329 2.07 -5.94 7.01
C GLN A 329 2.92 -7.21 7.03
N VAL A 330 3.34 -7.66 8.22
CA VAL A 330 4.06 -8.93 8.42
C VAL A 330 3.22 -10.10 7.91
N ALA A 331 1.95 -10.22 8.31
CA ALA A 331 1.07 -11.30 7.85
C ALA A 331 0.94 -11.34 6.31
N SER A 332 0.80 -10.18 5.66
CA SER A 332 0.76 -10.09 4.20
C SER A 332 2.09 -10.45 3.53
N VAL A 333 3.24 -10.20 4.17
CA VAL A 333 4.57 -10.66 3.71
C VAL A 333 4.68 -12.18 3.79
N LEU A 334 4.20 -12.79 4.89
CA LEU A 334 4.19 -14.24 5.06
C LEU A 334 3.28 -14.96 4.06
N ILE A 335 2.12 -14.36 3.74
CA ILE A 335 1.27 -14.82 2.64
C ILE A 335 2.00 -14.71 1.29
N ALA A 336 2.77 -13.63 1.06
CA ALA A 336 3.58 -13.50 -0.15
C ALA A 336 4.70 -14.55 -0.26
N PHE A 337 5.32 -14.97 0.86
CA PHE A 337 6.28 -16.10 0.86
C PHE A 337 5.62 -17.37 0.31
N ILE A 338 4.42 -17.67 0.79
CA ILE A 338 3.63 -18.87 0.44
C ILE A 338 3.06 -18.78 -0.99
N LEU A 339 2.86 -17.58 -1.53
CA LEU A 339 2.57 -17.35 -2.96
C LEU A 339 3.85 -17.21 -3.82
N GLY A 340 5.03 -17.56 -3.31
CA GLY A 340 6.30 -17.52 -4.06
C GLY A 340 6.68 -16.12 -4.55
N PHE A 341 6.16 -15.08 -3.91
CA PHE A 341 6.18 -13.68 -4.34
C PHE A 341 5.64 -13.52 -5.79
N GLY A 342 4.53 -14.15 -6.13
CA GLY A 342 3.92 -14.05 -7.47
C GLY A 342 4.78 -14.70 -8.55
N SER A 343 5.36 -15.86 -8.26
CA SER A 343 6.18 -16.62 -9.22
C SER A 343 5.33 -17.59 -10.01
N ASP A 344 5.46 -17.58 -11.34
CA ASP A 344 4.76 -18.52 -12.24
C ASP A 344 5.30 -19.96 -12.17
N ASP A 345 6.21 -20.26 -11.24
CA ASP A 345 6.46 -21.63 -10.78
C ASP A 345 5.36 -22.09 -9.80
N ASN A 346 4.96 -21.23 -8.86
CA ASN A 346 4.18 -21.55 -7.66
C ASN A 346 2.74 -22.01 -7.96
N TYR A 347 2.36 -23.18 -7.42
CA TYR A 347 1.04 -23.78 -7.63
C TYR A 347 -0.14 -23.02 -6.99
N LEU A 348 0.03 -22.40 -5.81
CA LEU A 348 -1.02 -21.62 -5.15
C LEU A 348 -1.33 -20.33 -5.91
N TRP A 349 -0.29 -19.61 -6.33
CA TRP A 349 -0.36 -18.43 -7.18
C TRP A 349 -1.14 -18.71 -8.46
N LYS A 350 -0.80 -19.79 -9.17
CA LYS A 350 -1.54 -20.28 -10.34
C LYS A 350 -3.02 -20.52 -10.05
N ALA A 351 -3.35 -21.16 -8.93
CA ALA A 351 -4.73 -21.43 -8.54
C ALA A 351 -5.54 -20.15 -8.26
N PHE A 352 -4.94 -19.18 -7.56
CA PHE A 352 -5.58 -17.87 -7.33
C PHE A 352 -5.75 -17.07 -8.62
N ARG A 353 -4.73 -17.03 -9.50
CA ARG A 353 -4.78 -16.38 -10.82
C ARG A 353 -5.86 -16.98 -11.70
N ALA A 354 -5.81 -18.28 -11.96
CA ALA A 354 -6.74 -18.95 -12.88
C ALA A 354 -8.21 -18.81 -12.46
N ASN A 355 -8.50 -18.80 -11.14
CA ASN A 355 -9.85 -18.57 -10.64
C ASN A 355 -10.27 -17.09 -10.65
N HIS A 356 -9.33 -16.14 -10.54
CA HIS A 356 -9.60 -14.72 -10.80
C HIS A 356 -9.99 -14.51 -12.28
N ASP A 357 -9.15 -15.02 -13.19
CA ASP A 357 -9.34 -14.88 -14.65
C ASP A 357 -10.64 -15.58 -15.11
N ARG A 358 -11.06 -16.69 -14.46
CA ARG A 358 -12.39 -17.32 -14.64
C ARG A 358 -13.56 -16.44 -14.15
N SER A 359 -13.36 -15.69 -13.06
CA SER A 359 -14.43 -14.90 -12.42
C SER A 359 -14.77 -13.63 -13.20
N GLU A 360 -13.82 -13.03 -13.92
CA GLU A 360 -14.10 -11.92 -14.85
C GLU A 360 -14.97 -12.36 -16.04
N VAL A 361 -14.88 -13.63 -16.44
CA VAL A 361 -15.60 -14.21 -17.58
C VAL A 361 -17.00 -14.73 -17.21
N SER A 362 -17.29 -14.94 -15.93
CA SER A 362 -18.58 -15.51 -15.46
C SER A 362 -19.13 -14.77 -14.24
N GLN A 363 -20.12 -13.89 -14.46
CA GLN A 363 -20.89 -13.25 -13.39
C GLN A 363 -21.90 -14.24 -12.76
N GLN A 364 -21.41 -15.23 -12.02
CA GLN A 364 -22.23 -16.09 -11.16
C GLN A 364 -21.46 -16.47 -9.89
N GLU A 365 -22.17 -16.60 -8.78
CA GLU A 365 -21.59 -16.77 -7.44
C GLU A 365 -20.78 -18.07 -7.34
N ALA A 366 -19.45 -17.94 -7.31
CA ALA A 366 -18.53 -19.07 -7.25
C ALA A 366 -18.54 -19.72 -5.85
N SER A 367 -19.53 -20.58 -5.59
CA SER A 367 -19.47 -21.52 -4.47
C SER A 367 -18.25 -22.42 -4.63
N ILE A 368 -17.32 -22.37 -3.67
CA ILE A 368 -16.05 -23.11 -3.72
C ILE A 368 -16.31 -24.62 -3.76
N ASP A 369 -16.15 -25.24 -4.93
CA ASP A 369 -16.16 -26.69 -5.06
C ASP A 369 -14.78 -27.27 -4.69
N ALA A 370 -14.77 -28.36 -3.92
CA ALA A 370 -13.58 -28.94 -3.30
C ALA A 370 -12.91 -30.03 -4.17
N GLU A 371 -13.34 -30.20 -5.42
CA GLU A 371 -12.79 -31.16 -6.38
C GLU A 371 -11.56 -30.59 -7.13
N ASP A 372 -11.60 -29.33 -7.58
CA ASP A 372 -10.59 -28.73 -8.49
C ASP A 372 -9.16 -28.76 -7.89
N CYS A 373 -9.04 -28.59 -6.56
CA CYS A 373 -7.75 -28.57 -5.86
C CYS A 373 -7.12 -29.94 -5.57
N ARG A 374 -7.77 -31.07 -5.90
CA ARG A 374 -7.27 -32.43 -5.55
C ARG A 374 -6.19 -32.99 -6.47
N HIS A 375 -5.86 -32.29 -7.56
CA HIS A 375 -5.01 -32.80 -8.63
C HIS A 375 -3.51 -32.50 -8.50
N ALA A 376 -3.08 -31.75 -7.47
CA ALA A 376 -1.66 -31.50 -7.22
C ALA A 376 -1.05 -32.55 -6.26
N SER A 377 0.19 -32.96 -6.56
CA SER A 377 0.88 -34.04 -5.84
C SER A 377 1.42 -33.58 -4.48
N PRO A 378 1.50 -34.48 -3.47
CA PRO A 378 2.12 -34.15 -2.19
C PRO A 378 3.63 -33.86 -2.36
N PRO A 379 4.21 -32.97 -1.53
CA PRO A 379 5.62 -32.59 -1.65
C PRO A 379 6.57 -33.78 -1.38
N PRO A 380 7.74 -33.84 -2.04
CA PRO A 380 8.73 -34.87 -1.80
C PRO A 380 9.27 -34.80 -0.36
N GLN A 381 9.65 -35.95 0.19
CA GLN A 381 10.23 -36.03 1.53
C GLN A 381 11.56 -35.27 1.62
N HIS A 382 11.79 -34.67 2.80
CA HIS A 382 12.94 -33.83 3.15
C HIS A 382 14.29 -34.33 2.59
N ARG A 383 14.90 -33.56 1.68
CA ARG A 383 16.22 -33.84 1.11
C ARG A 383 17.21 -32.75 1.48
N VAL A 384 18.19 -33.08 2.32
CA VAL A 384 19.32 -32.20 2.64
C VAL A 384 20.25 -32.14 1.41
N LYS A 385 20.06 -31.11 0.56
CA LYS A 385 21.01 -30.65 -0.49
C LYS A 385 20.91 -29.13 -0.74
N ASP A 386 21.33 -28.38 0.25
CA ASP A 386 22.00 -27.06 0.19
C ASP A 386 21.25 -25.83 -0.38
N LYS A 387 20.30 -25.94 -1.32
CA LYS A 387 19.52 -24.81 -1.86
C LYS A 387 18.10 -25.19 -2.28
N PHE A 388 17.18 -24.24 -2.20
CA PHE A 388 15.84 -24.36 -2.78
C PHE A 388 15.91 -24.58 -4.30
N THR A 389 15.22 -25.59 -4.80
CA THR A 389 15.20 -25.99 -6.21
C THR A 389 14.02 -25.40 -6.99
N SER A 390 12.87 -25.19 -6.33
CA SER A 390 11.64 -24.66 -6.94
C SER A 390 10.91 -23.65 -6.06
N ALA A 391 9.95 -22.91 -6.64
CA ALA A 391 9.07 -22.07 -5.81
C ALA A 391 8.10 -22.90 -4.97
N ASP A 392 7.76 -24.13 -5.40
CA ASP A 392 6.90 -25.03 -4.63
C ASP A 392 7.62 -25.58 -3.39
N GLU A 393 8.94 -25.74 -3.45
CA GLU A 393 9.77 -26.08 -2.28
C GLU A 393 9.88 -24.91 -1.31
N VAL A 394 10.19 -23.69 -1.82
CA VAL A 394 10.08 -22.42 -1.06
C VAL A 394 8.73 -22.31 -0.37
N THR A 395 7.66 -22.72 -1.05
CA THR A 395 6.30 -22.74 -0.52
C THR A 395 6.16 -23.79 0.57
N SER A 396 6.59 -25.04 0.35
CA SER A 396 6.54 -26.11 1.36
C SER A 396 7.27 -25.75 2.67
N TYR A 397 8.38 -25.02 2.61
CA TYR A 397 9.11 -24.55 3.79
C TYR A 397 8.51 -23.25 4.39
N GLY A 398 7.89 -22.40 3.59
CA GLY A 398 7.08 -21.27 4.08
C GLY A 398 5.82 -21.73 4.84
N LEU A 399 5.09 -22.70 4.27
CA LEU A 399 3.91 -23.35 4.84
C LEU A 399 4.20 -24.02 6.21
N GLN A 400 5.44 -24.49 6.43
CA GLN A 400 5.86 -25.14 7.68
C GLN A 400 6.03 -24.18 8.85
N VAL A 401 6.57 -22.96 8.60
CA VAL A 401 6.84 -21.96 9.64
C VAL A 401 5.63 -21.06 9.88
N TRP A 402 4.92 -20.68 8.81
CA TRP A 402 3.96 -19.57 8.83
C TRP A 402 2.48 -20.00 8.75
N SER A 403 2.22 -21.30 8.89
CA SER A 403 0.89 -21.91 9.04
C SER A 403 -0.04 -21.21 10.04
N GLN A 404 0.53 -20.57 11.07
CA GLN A 404 -0.19 -19.86 12.12
C GLN A 404 -0.98 -18.64 11.63
N ALA A 405 -0.73 -18.15 10.40
CA ALA A 405 -1.22 -16.87 9.88
C ALA A 405 -2.29 -16.97 8.75
N ILE A 406 -2.73 -18.16 8.34
CA ILE A 406 -3.55 -18.33 7.11
C ILE A 406 -4.84 -19.13 7.33
N THR A 407 -5.97 -18.58 6.89
CA THR A 407 -7.26 -19.31 6.70
C THR A 407 -8.11 -18.60 5.66
N ILE A 408 -7.83 -18.81 4.36
CA ILE A 408 -8.57 -18.12 3.26
C ILE A 408 -9.02 -19.05 2.12
N VAL A 409 -8.31 -20.14 1.79
CA VAL A 409 -8.78 -21.12 0.78
C VAL A 409 -8.67 -22.56 1.30
N ALA A 410 -9.79 -23.27 1.31
CA ALA A 410 -9.89 -24.65 1.81
C ALA A 410 -8.99 -25.64 1.06
N GLY A 411 -8.82 -25.46 -0.26
CA GLY A 411 -7.88 -26.25 -1.06
C GLY A 411 -6.41 -26.00 -0.70
N ALA A 412 -6.05 -24.78 -0.29
CA ALA A 412 -4.70 -24.45 0.16
C ALA A 412 -4.43 -25.02 1.57
N LEU A 413 -5.46 -25.19 2.41
CA LEU A 413 -5.30 -25.70 3.78
C LEU A 413 -4.69 -27.11 3.83
N ILE A 414 -4.91 -27.95 2.83
CA ILE A 414 -4.36 -29.31 2.76
C ILE A 414 -2.81 -29.29 2.77
N TYR A 415 -2.19 -28.21 2.29
CA TYR A 415 -0.73 -28.07 2.24
C TYR A 415 -0.12 -27.48 3.53
N VAL A 416 -0.93 -26.86 4.40
CA VAL A 416 -0.52 -26.45 5.77
C VAL A 416 -1.01 -27.41 6.87
N GLU A 417 -1.86 -28.40 6.58
CA GLU A 417 -2.69 -29.04 7.63
C GLU A 417 -1.90 -29.68 8.79
N ASN A 418 -0.70 -30.18 8.52
CA ASN A 418 0.23 -30.73 9.52
C ASN A 418 0.86 -29.69 10.45
N HIS A 419 0.88 -28.42 10.02
CA HIS A 419 1.65 -27.34 10.62
C HIS A 419 0.76 -26.27 11.27
N VAL A 420 -0.53 -26.20 10.95
CA VAL A 420 -1.48 -25.32 11.65
C VAL A 420 -1.67 -25.83 13.08
N PRO A 421 -1.50 -25.00 14.13
CA PRO A 421 -1.67 -25.42 15.52
C PRO A 421 -3.17 -25.44 15.89
N TRP A 422 -3.95 -26.36 15.31
CA TRP A 422 -5.41 -26.42 15.42
C TRP A 422 -5.93 -26.31 16.85
N THR A 423 -5.29 -27.00 17.81
CA THR A 423 -5.65 -26.93 19.24
C THR A 423 -5.49 -25.52 19.82
N VAL A 424 -4.43 -24.80 19.44
CA VAL A 424 -4.20 -23.41 19.87
C VAL A 424 -5.20 -22.47 19.21
N LEU A 425 -5.55 -22.69 17.94
CA LEU A 425 -6.57 -21.92 17.23
C LEU A 425 -7.97 -22.11 17.85
N VAL A 426 -8.34 -23.33 18.22
CA VAL A 426 -9.58 -23.64 18.95
C VAL A 426 -9.61 -22.98 20.33
N LEU A 427 -8.51 -23.07 21.10
CA LEU A 427 -8.40 -22.42 22.41
C LEU A 427 -8.49 -20.88 22.29
N PHE A 428 -7.83 -20.29 21.30
CA PHE A 428 -7.91 -18.86 21.00
C PHE A 428 -9.35 -18.43 20.69
N LEU A 429 -10.04 -19.11 19.77
CA LEU A 429 -11.41 -18.78 19.39
C LEU A 429 -12.40 -18.94 20.56
N ASN A 430 -12.22 -19.95 21.41
CA ASN A 430 -13.01 -20.11 22.63
C ASN A 430 -12.68 -19.08 23.73
N SER A 431 -11.50 -18.46 23.71
CA SER A 431 -11.13 -17.38 24.65
C SER A 431 -11.64 -15.98 24.26
N LEU A 432 -12.15 -15.81 23.02
CA LEU A 432 -12.59 -14.51 22.53
C LEU A 432 -13.86 -14.03 23.24
N SER A 433 -13.82 -12.81 23.77
CA SER A 433 -14.96 -12.18 24.44
C SER A 433 -16.08 -11.86 23.43
N ARG A 434 -17.21 -12.57 23.52
CA ARG A 434 -18.43 -12.33 22.72
C ARG A 434 -19.19 -11.04 23.10
N SER A 435 -18.63 -10.18 23.95
CA SER A 435 -19.26 -8.91 24.33
C SER A 435 -19.46 -7.99 23.12
N GLY A 436 -20.70 -7.59 22.85
CA GLY A 436 -21.06 -6.79 21.67
C GLY A 436 -21.09 -7.56 20.35
N VAL A 437 -20.95 -8.89 20.36
CA VAL A 437 -21.03 -9.76 19.17
C VAL A 437 -22.37 -10.50 19.18
N THR A 438 -23.03 -10.57 18.02
CA THR A 438 -24.28 -11.33 17.85
C THR A 438 -23.99 -12.67 17.16
N ASP A 439 -24.48 -13.78 17.73
CA ASP A 439 -24.23 -15.12 17.19
C ASP A 439 -24.77 -15.29 15.76
N ALA A 440 -25.88 -14.63 15.42
CA ALA A 440 -26.44 -14.62 14.07
C ALA A 440 -25.50 -13.98 13.01
N LEU A 441 -24.63 -13.05 13.41
CA LEU A 441 -23.60 -12.46 12.54
C LEU A 441 -22.41 -13.42 12.36
N VAL A 442 -22.03 -14.11 13.44
CA VAL A 442 -20.96 -15.13 13.46
C VAL A 442 -21.33 -16.38 12.67
N GLU A 443 -22.60 -16.80 12.72
CA GLU A 443 -23.11 -18.01 12.07
C GLU A 443 -23.60 -17.77 10.63
N SER A 444 -23.59 -16.51 10.17
CA SER A 444 -23.96 -16.13 8.81
C SER A 444 -23.13 -16.83 7.73
N LYS A 445 -23.73 -16.96 6.53
CA LYS A 445 -23.01 -17.28 5.29
C LYS A 445 -22.30 -16.06 4.70
N GLU A 446 -22.89 -14.89 4.86
CA GLU A 446 -22.35 -13.62 4.36
C GLU A 446 -21.23 -13.09 5.28
N PHE A 447 -20.37 -12.23 4.72
CA PHE A 447 -19.30 -11.55 5.45
C PHE A 447 -19.87 -10.65 6.55
N PRO A 448 -19.32 -10.70 7.79
CA PRO A 448 -19.87 -9.97 8.93
C PRO A 448 -19.57 -8.46 8.85
N ARG A 449 -20.55 -7.71 8.34
CA ARG A 449 -20.52 -6.24 8.29
C ARG A 449 -20.83 -5.65 9.67
N SER A 450 -20.06 -4.63 10.05
CA SER A 450 -20.25 -3.84 11.28
C SER A 450 -20.76 -2.43 10.97
N SER A 451 -21.23 -1.71 12.00
CA SER A 451 -21.65 -0.31 11.88
C SER A 451 -20.52 0.63 11.42
N PHE A 452 -19.27 0.23 11.68
CA PHE A 452 -18.07 0.76 11.03
C PHE A 452 -17.79 -0.13 9.80
N LYS A 453 -17.66 0.45 8.61
CA LYS A 453 -17.63 -0.31 7.36
C LYS A 453 -16.36 -1.16 7.20
N GLN A 454 -15.19 -0.52 7.25
CA GLN A 454 -13.88 -1.16 7.14
C GLN A 454 -13.05 -0.95 8.42
N LEU A 455 -12.13 -1.88 8.69
CA LEU A 455 -11.15 -1.81 9.78
C LEU A 455 -9.75 -1.45 9.23
N PRO A 456 -8.83 -0.91 10.07
CA PRO A 456 -7.46 -0.59 9.66
C PRO A 456 -6.75 -1.72 8.88
N GLU A 457 -6.90 -2.96 9.34
CA GLU A 457 -6.30 -4.16 8.73
C GLU A 457 -6.91 -4.58 7.37
N ASP A 458 -8.06 -4.01 6.95
CA ASP A 458 -8.67 -4.33 5.65
C ASP A 458 -7.90 -3.71 4.47
N PHE A 459 -7.28 -2.55 4.69
CA PHE A 459 -6.58 -1.78 3.65
C PHE A 459 -5.25 -2.41 3.19
N PRO A 460 -4.41 -2.99 4.07
CA PRO A 460 -3.30 -3.85 3.66
C PRO A 460 -3.72 -5.00 2.74
N ILE A 461 -4.91 -5.58 2.94
CA ILE A 461 -5.41 -6.73 2.17
C ILE A 461 -5.95 -6.32 0.80
N ARG A 462 -6.66 -5.17 0.72
CA ARG A 462 -7.29 -4.66 -0.52
C ARG A 462 -6.31 -4.65 -1.71
N GLY A 463 -6.71 -5.22 -2.84
CA GLY A 463 -5.90 -5.30 -4.08
C GLY A 463 -4.99 -6.52 -4.22
N LEU A 464 -4.93 -7.40 -3.22
CA LEU A 464 -4.23 -8.69 -3.32
C LEU A 464 -5.06 -9.72 -4.11
N VAL A 465 -4.40 -10.61 -4.86
CA VAL A 465 -5.07 -11.63 -5.72
C VAL A 465 -6.10 -12.51 -4.98
N TRP A 466 -5.93 -12.68 -3.67
CA TRP A 466 -6.79 -13.48 -2.80
C TRP A 466 -7.86 -12.67 -2.06
N ALA A 467 -7.83 -11.34 -2.11
CA ALA A 467 -8.78 -10.48 -1.39
C ALA A 467 -10.25 -10.70 -1.83
N PRO A 468 -10.59 -10.96 -3.11
CA PRO A 468 -11.96 -11.25 -3.54
C PRO A 468 -12.59 -12.53 -2.93
N TYR A 469 -11.77 -13.43 -2.37
CA TYR A 469 -12.24 -14.66 -1.70
C TYR A 469 -12.55 -14.43 -0.21
N TYR A 470 -12.19 -13.26 0.34
CA TYR A 470 -12.42 -12.86 1.73
C TYR A 470 -13.45 -11.72 1.84
N PHE A 471 -13.38 -10.72 0.96
CA PHE A 471 -14.31 -9.59 0.95
C PHE A 471 -15.41 -9.75 -0.12
N PRO A 472 -16.67 -9.36 0.18
CA PRO A 472 -17.66 -9.09 -0.86
C PRO A 472 -17.16 -8.02 -1.84
N SER A 473 -17.52 -8.12 -3.12
CA SER A 473 -17.13 -7.15 -4.16
C SER A 473 -17.40 -5.70 -3.76
N ASN A 474 -18.62 -5.41 -3.28
CA ASN A 474 -19.03 -4.08 -2.85
C ASN A 474 -18.59 -3.67 -1.44
N PHE A 475 -17.61 -4.35 -0.83
CA PHE A 475 -17.14 -4.04 0.53
C PHE A 475 -16.33 -2.72 0.60
N PHE A 476 -15.72 -2.30 -0.51
CA PHE A 476 -15.00 -1.03 -0.64
C PHE A 476 -15.72 -0.03 -1.57
N GLU A 477 -17.03 -0.21 -1.81
CA GLU A 477 -17.85 0.71 -2.60
C GLU A 477 -18.54 1.77 -1.70
N GLY A 478 -18.72 2.98 -2.24
CA GLY A 478 -19.34 4.10 -1.54
C GLY A 478 -18.36 4.81 -0.59
N GLU A 479 -18.83 5.25 0.57
CA GLU A 479 -17.96 5.90 1.57
C GLU A 479 -17.00 4.85 2.16
N VAL A 480 -15.71 5.09 1.99
CA VAL A 480 -14.57 4.34 2.55
C VAL A 480 -13.93 5.21 3.64
N VAL A 481 -13.41 4.61 4.71
CA VAL A 481 -12.73 5.35 5.80
C VAL A 481 -11.58 6.20 5.24
N ASP A 482 -11.53 7.48 5.59
CA ASP A 482 -10.49 8.41 5.16
C ASP A 482 -9.09 8.00 5.64
N GLN A 483 -8.05 8.35 4.87
CA GLN A 483 -6.68 7.89 5.08
C GLN A 483 -6.15 8.21 6.48
N ASP A 484 -6.42 9.40 7.01
CA ASP A 484 -5.98 9.84 8.34
C ASP A 484 -6.67 9.05 9.48
N ASP A 485 -7.94 8.67 9.30
CA ASP A 485 -8.72 7.93 10.29
C ASP A 485 -8.32 6.45 10.38
N ARG A 486 -7.70 5.86 9.35
CA ARG A 486 -7.25 4.45 9.35
C ARG A 486 -6.15 4.16 10.36
N ALA A 487 -5.41 5.18 10.81
CA ALA A 487 -4.41 5.05 11.86
C ALA A 487 -5.02 5.09 13.27
N LEU A 488 -6.30 5.42 13.42
CA LEU A 488 -6.99 5.45 14.71
C LEU A 488 -7.37 4.04 15.16
N GLU A 489 -7.16 3.76 16.44
CA GLU A 489 -7.53 2.49 17.06
C GLU A 489 -8.63 2.72 18.09
N LEU A 490 -9.89 2.61 17.65
CA LEU A 490 -11.06 2.87 18.50
C LEU A 490 -11.44 1.62 19.32
N PRO A 491 -11.81 1.75 20.61
CA PRO A 491 -12.28 0.62 21.43
C PRO A 491 -13.46 -0.14 20.81
N SER A 492 -14.29 0.56 20.02
CA SER A 492 -15.43 0.01 19.28
C SER A 492 -15.05 -1.02 18.22
N TYR A 493 -13.80 -1.04 17.73
CA TYR A 493 -13.33 -2.03 16.75
C TYR A 493 -13.14 -3.43 17.35
N THR A 494 -13.12 -3.57 18.68
CA THR A 494 -12.93 -4.85 19.36
C THR A 494 -14.01 -5.88 19.00
N ALA A 495 -15.29 -5.49 19.05
CA ALA A 495 -16.40 -6.41 18.76
C ALA A 495 -16.46 -6.82 17.26
N PRO A 496 -16.34 -5.91 16.27
CA PRO A 496 -16.18 -6.27 14.86
C PRO A 496 -15.03 -7.24 14.57
N ARG A 497 -13.86 -7.04 15.18
CA ARG A 497 -12.72 -7.97 15.06
C ARG A 497 -13.06 -9.35 15.62
N THR A 498 -13.59 -9.41 16.83
CA THR A 498 -14.02 -10.69 17.44
C THR A 498 -15.08 -11.39 16.60
N ALA A 499 -16.07 -10.66 16.07
CA ALA A 499 -17.09 -11.22 15.18
C ALA A 499 -16.49 -11.83 13.91
N ARG A 500 -15.53 -11.15 13.26
CA ARG A 500 -14.81 -11.66 12.08
C ARG A 500 -13.96 -12.89 12.38
N CYS A 501 -13.20 -12.89 13.48
CA CYS A 501 -12.41 -14.05 13.91
C CYS A 501 -13.31 -15.28 14.19
N LEU A 502 -14.41 -15.09 14.92
CA LEU A 502 -15.37 -16.15 15.21
C LEU A 502 -16.07 -16.65 13.92
N TRP A 503 -16.47 -15.74 13.02
CA TRP A 503 -17.06 -16.09 11.72
C TRP A 503 -16.10 -16.91 10.85
N LEU A 504 -14.83 -16.50 10.72
CA LEU A 504 -13.79 -17.30 10.06
C LEU A 504 -13.64 -18.68 10.70
N GLY A 505 -13.68 -18.75 12.04
CA GLY A 505 -13.72 -20.01 12.79
C GLY A 505 -14.91 -20.89 12.41
N VAL A 506 -16.12 -20.34 12.27
CA VAL A 506 -17.32 -21.09 11.83
C VAL A 506 -17.22 -21.52 10.37
N ARG A 507 -16.70 -20.68 9.46
CA ARG A 507 -16.44 -21.05 8.06
C ARG A 507 -15.45 -22.22 7.98
N LEU A 508 -14.35 -22.15 8.74
CA LEU A 508 -13.32 -23.19 8.84
C LEU A 508 -13.87 -24.50 9.46
N ALA A 509 -14.66 -24.41 10.52
CA ALA A 509 -15.33 -25.56 11.12
C ALA A 509 -16.40 -26.17 10.20
N SER A 510 -17.01 -25.39 9.29
CA SER A 510 -17.98 -25.92 8.33
C SER A 510 -17.38 -26.86 7.28
N LEU A 511 -16.04 -26.91 7.15
CA LEU A 511 -15.33 -27.94 6.38
C LEU A 511 -15.34 -29.31 7.08
N ASN A 512 -15.64 -29.38 8.38
CA ASN A 512 -15.69 -30.59 9.22
C ASN A 512 -14.42 -31.49 9.18
N ARG A 513 -13.30 -30.98 8.65
CA ARG A 513 -12.02 -31.69 8.48
C ARG A 513 -11.08 -31.51 9.68
N TYR A 514 -10.93 -30.26 10.14
CA TYR A 514 -9.95 -29.88 11.18
C TYR A 514 -10.60 -29.46 12.49
N MET A 515 -11.68 -28.69 12.39
CA MET A 515 -12.40 -28.14 13.53
C MET A 515 -13.89 -28.51 13.44
N THR A 516 -14.53 -28.54 14.60
CA THR A 516 -15.98 -28.60 14.77
C THR A 516 -16.47 -27.34 15.47
N TYR A 517 -17.75 -27.01 15.30
CA TYR A 517 -18.41 -25.91 15.98
C TYR A 517 -19.79 -26.35 16.44
N ASP A 518 -20.10 -26.16 17.71
CA ASP A 518 -21.39 -26.47 18.30
C ASP A 518 -22.27 -25.22 18.34
N THR A 519 -23.33 -25.21 17.53
CA THR A 519 -24.29 -24.10 17.45
C THR A 519 -25.15 -23.92 18.71
N SER A 520 -25.12 -24.86 19.65
CA SER A 520 -25.85 -24.79 20.92
C SER A 520 -25.00 -24.21 22.06
N THR A 521 -23.79 -24.73 22.31
CA THR A 521 -22.86 -24.19 23.33
C THR A 521 -21.99 -23.03 22.83
N LYS A 522 -22.00 -22.76 21.51
CA LYS A 522 -21.19 -21.75 20.82
C LYS A 522 -19.67 -21.97 20.99
N GLN A 523 -19.24 -23.22 21.21
CA GLN A 523 -17.84 -23.62 21.36
C GLN A 523 -17.27 -24.26 20.10
N PHE A 524 -15.97 -24.08 19.88
CA PHE A 524 -15.17 -24.79 18.89
C PHE A 524 -14.49 -26.03 19.50
N GLY A 525 -14.25 -27.05 18.67
CA GLY A 525 -13.48 -28.25 19.02
C GLY A 525 -12.54 -28.68 17.90
N CYS A 526 -11.56 -29.53 18.22
CA CYS A 526 -10.73 -30.21 17.21
C CYS A 526 -11.41 -31.49 16.71
N THR A 527 -11.23 -31.83 15.43
CA THR A 527 -11.52 -33.18 14.94
C THR A 527 -10.43 -34.16 15.39
N LYS A 528 -10.74 -35.47 15.34
CA LYS A 528 -9.72 -36.53 15.57
C LYS A 528 -8.52 -36.40 14.64
N LEU A 529 -8.74 -35.96 13.39
CA LEU A 529 -7.67 -35.72 12.42
C LEU A 529 -6.74 -34.60 12.93
N ALA A 530 -7.28 -33.43 13.29
CA ALA A 530 -6.46 -32.31 13.77
C ALA A 530 -5.61 -32.66 15.02
N SER A 531 -6.12 -33.49 15.93
CA SER A 531 -5.33 -34.02 17.05
C SER A 531 -4.18 -34.91 16.59
N GLN A 532 -4.42 -35.84 15.66
CA GLN A 532 -3.38 -36.72 15.09
C GLN A 532 -2.31 -35.93 14.31
N LEU A 533 -2.69 -34.86 13.60
CA LEU A 533 -1.75 -33.99 12.90
C LEU A 533 -0.78 -33.29 13.89
N ALA A 534 -1.27 -32.86 15.05
CA ALA A 534 -0.44 -32.26 16.10
C ALA A 534 0.55 -33.27 16.75
N GLU A 535 0.12 -34.53 16.94
CA GLU A 535 0.97 -35.61 17.45
C GLU A 535 2.12 -35.94 16.48
N ASN A 536 1.81 -36.08 15.18
CA ASN A 536 2.79 -36.35 14.13
C ASN A 536 3.86 -35.26 13.99
N THR A 537 3.48 -33.99 14.17
CA THR A 537 4.44 -32.87 14.11
C THR A 537 5.36 -32.84 15.34
N SER A 538 4.87 -33.18 16.54
CA SER A 538 5.74 -33.36 17.72
C SER A 538 6.80 -34.46 17.53
N MET A 539 6.47 -35.56 16.83
CA MET A 539 7.44 -36.62 16.55
C MET A 539 8.54 -36.22 15.55
N ARG A 540 8.28 -35.26 14.65
CA ARG A 540 9.27 -34.77 13.67
C ARG A 540 10.30 -33.79 14.23
N VAL A 541 10.01 -33.15 15.36
CA VAL A 541 10.91 -32.18 16.01
C VAL A 541 11.92 -32.87 16.94
N GLN A 542 11.72 -34.15 17.26
CA GLN A 542 12.76 -34.95 17.92
C GLN A 542 13.87 -35.29 16.92
N THR A 543 14.98 -34.57 17.01
CA THR A 543 16.23 -34.97 16.34
C THR A 543 16.64 -36.37 16.81
N PRO A 544 17.19 -37.22 15.92
CA PRO A 544 17.70 -38.52 16.33
C PRO A 544 18.84 -38.31 17.32
N THR A 545 18.65 -38.75 18.56
CA THR A 545 19.71 -38.75 19.57
C THR A 545 20.89 -39.55 19.07
N THR A 546 22.10 -39.03 19.26
CA THR A 546 23.34 -39.64 18.80
C THR A 546 23.58 -40.99 19.48
N THR A 547 23.15 -42.07 18.84
CA THR A 547 23.58 -43.43 19.20
C THR A 547 25.04 -43.59 18.81
N GLU A 548 25.87 -43.93 19.80
CA GLU A 548 27.32 -44.07 19.65
C GLU A 548 27.65 -45.20 18.66
N CYS A 549 28.03 -44.84 17.43
CA CYS A 549 28.51 -45.81 16.44
C CYS A 549 29.96 -46.19 16.77
N ASN A 550 30.10 -47.13 17.70
CA ASN A 550 31.37 -47.63 18.21
C ASN A 550 32.05 -48.50 17.13
N VAL A 551 32.98 -47.91 16.36
CA VAL A 551 33.71 -48.61 15.28
C VAL A 551 35.20 -48.66 15.61
N GLN A 552 35.66 -49.83 16.04
CA GLN A 552 37.08 -50.18 16.05
C GLN A 552 37.50 -50.68 14.67
N MET A 553 38.64 -50.19 14.16
CA MET A 553 39.69 -50.89 13.38
C MET A 553 40.56 -49.83 12.67
N THR A 554 41.76 -49.52 13.17
CA THR A 554 43.07 -50.20 12.91
C THR A 554 43.64 -49.96 11.51
N ASP A 555 44.79 -49.28 11.50
CA ASP A 555 45.92 -49.35 10.57
C ASP A 555 45.68 -49.80 9.11
N VAL A 556 45.87 -48.87 8.16
CA VAL A 556 47.17 -48.62 7.47
C VAL A 556 47.17 -47.23 6.84
#